data_AF-A0A7Z0EN01-F1
#
_entry.id   AF-A0A7Z0EN01-F1
#
_cell.length_a   1.000
_cell.length_b   1.000
_cell.length_c   1.000
_cell.angle_alpha   90.00
_cell.angle_beta   90.00
_cell.angle_gamma   90.00
#
_symmetry.space_group_name_H-M   'P 1'
#
loop_
_entity.id
_entity.type
_entity.pdbx_description
1 polymer ?
#
loop_
_entity_poly.entity_id
_entity_poly.type
_entity_poly.pdbx_seq_one_letter_code
_entity_poly.pdbx_strand_id
1 'polypeptide(L)'
;MSDDRCERTTVRTLTVLGAAALLLPTAVPVAHAEDGWLRQDLESADRVGLVLDDGALRLDEERTGAPAAPRREAGRTHSGLATFPEQPLEEATDVLDVRLQADGRTEDVSAEARGTRADGMWTEWHPVPDGGGRVVLDAGVFQVQVRVAVDGTDAVLDGVRLRPLEPLDAVPEAGEGSDEGAGAGSGEGTDEGAGTGSGEQADGGSDEGAGAGGEEGADGGDLPDVPDAPYSARLFATRIGLVGGTTANGHTVRPDDHFVALPSRRGLATRGGGEYTVRVCSTGALGPEGKGDTENHEPRCAYLPVWDVGPWNITDDHWNADRQSWRDLDRGRPQAQAAYTEGYNDGLDGFGRRVANPAGIDLADGAFRDGLQLPTNSWVEVDYLWTGEYRARAEIATSTRSDPVIVRGGPGLEFDSVGLAAHAANVDVECRADGDSATGPFGTGATWYRIGEGHYVPAVFADGGAQAPECEPGTALPRP
;
A
#
# COMPACT_ATOMS: atom_id res chain seq x y z
N MET A 1 34.23 85.37 -20.11
CA MET A 1 35.06 85.11 -18.91
C MET A 1 34.32 84.10 -18.06
N SER A 2 35.07 83.18 -17.50
CA SER A 2 34.67 82.01 -16.70
C SER A 2 34.52 80.70 -17.49
N ASP A 3 35.56 79.89 -17.33
CA ASP A 3 35.63 78.44 -17.49
C ASP A 3 34.42 77.74 -16.83
N ASP A 4 33.93 76.65 -17.40
CA ASP A 4 34.22 75.34 -16.82
C ASP A 4 33.80 74.16 -17.71
N ARG A 5 34.54 73.05 -17.55
CA ARG A 5 34.55 71.87 -18.40
C ARG A 5 33.31 70.97 -18.24
N CYS A 6 33.04 70.32 -19.35
CA CYS A 6 32.15 69.20 -19.59
C CYS A 6 32.57 67.96 -18.77
N GLU A 7 31.63 67.27 -18.11
CA GLU A 7 31.65 65.81 -17.98
C GLU A 7 30.27 65.23 -17.62
N ARG A 8 29.99 64.04 -18.17
CA ARG A 8 28.67 63.46 -18.42
C ARG A 8 28.16 62.57 -17.29
N THR A 9 26.84 62.58 -17.19
CA THR A 9 25.89 61.78 -16.39
C THR A 9 26.09 60.27 -16.46
N THR A 10 25.92 59.57 -15.33
CA THR A 10 25.50 58.15 -15.32
C THR A 10 24.58 57.90 -14.12
N VAL A 11 23.29 57.69 -14.40
CA VAL A 11 22.28 57.22 -13.45
C VAL A 11 22.35 55.70 -13.40
N ARG A 12 22.56 55.12 -12.21
CA ARG A 12 22.48 53.68 -11.97
C ARG A 12 21.15 53.34 -11.30
N THR A 13 20.30 52.66 -12.06
CA THR A 13 19.06 52.02 -11.62
C THR A 13 19.39 50.80 -10.76
N LEU A 14 18.85 50.73 -9.55
CA LEU A 14 18.93 49.56 -8.66
C LEU A 14 17.71 48.67 -8.90
N THR A 15 17.93 47.50 -9.48
CA THR A 15 16.91 46.46 -9.69
C THR A 15 16.81 45.60 -8.42
N VAL A 16 15.62 45.55 -7.82
CA VAL A 16 15.27 44.62 -6.73
C VAL A 16 14.92 43.27 -7.36
N LEU A 17 15.75 42.25 -7.14
CA LEU A 17 15.48 40.86 -7.50
C LEU A 17 14.72 40.19 -6.33
N GLY A 18 13.45 39.88 -6.55
CA GLY A 18 12.66 39.03 -5.66
C GLY A 18 13.15 37.58 -5.76
N ALA A 19 13.50 36.99 -4.62
CA ALA A 19 13.78 35.57 -4.50
C ALA A 19 12.45 34.80 -4.46
N ALA A 20 12.04 34.26 -5.60
CA ALA A 20 11.05 33.18 -5.63
C ALA A 20 11.76 31.89 -5.24
N ALA A 21 11.51 31.39 -4.04
CA ALA A 21 11.92 30.05 -3.64
C ALA A 21 11.06 29.05 -4.41
N LEU A 22 11.59 28.57 -5.54
CA LEU A 22 11.07 27.40 -6.22
C LEU A 22 11.31 26.20 -5.30
N LEU A 23 10.24 25.68 -4.70
CA LEU A 23 10.20 24.33 -4.16
C LEU A 23 10.37 23.37 -5.34
N LEU A 24 11.63 23.00 -5.62
CA LEU A 24 11.94 21.86 -6.47
C LEU A 24 11.38 20.62 -5.78
N PRO A 25 10.65 19.72 -6.48
CA PRO A 25 10.42 18.39 -5.93
C PRO A 25 11.80 17.78 -5.67
N THR A 26 12.04 17.34 -4.44
CA THR A 26 13.20 16.51 -4.12
C THR A 26 13.09 15.28 -5.00
N ALA A 27 13.95 15.20 -6.02
CA ALA A 27 14.02 14.04 -6.89
C ALA A 27 14.34 12.83 -6.00
N VAL A 28 13.54 11.77 -6.13
CA VAL A 28 13.90 10.46 -5.60
C VAL A 28 15.28 10.12 -6.16
N PRO A 29 16.27 9.70 -5.35
CA PRO A 29 17.58 9.32 -5.87
C PRO A 29 17.38 8.20 -6.90
N VAL A 30 17.59 8.55 -8.16
CA VAL A 30 17.43 7.62 -9.28
C VAL A 30 18.75 6.86 -9.43
N ALA A 31 18.66 5.55 -9.63
CA ALA A 31 19.80 4.74 -10.02
C ALA A 31 20.57 5.40 -11.17
N HIS A 32 21.90 5.50 -11.06
CA HIS A 32 22.72 6.01 -12.14
C HIS A 32 23.00 4.87 -13.14
N ALA A 33 22.49 5.01 -14.36
CA ALA A 33 22.75 4.06 -15.43
C ALA A 33 24.21 4.17 -15.90
N GLU A 34 25.02 3.14 -15.64
CA GLU A 34 26.34 2.94 -16.25
C GLU A 34 26.23 1.75 -17.19
N ASP A 35 26.38 1.93 -18.51
CA ASP A 35 26.31 0.89 -19.56
C ASP A 35 25.40 -0.31 -19.21
N GLY A 36 24.09 -0.08 -19.20
CA GLY A 36 23.05 -1.10 -18.98
C GLY A 36 22.89 -1.58 -17.53
N TRP A 37 23.69 -1.10 -16.57
CA TRP A 37 23.52 -1.41 -15.15
C TRP A 37 22.79 -0.30 -14.40
N LEU A 38 21.78 -0.68 -13.63
CA LEU A 38 21.10 0.14 -12.65
C LEU A 38 21.80 -0.01 -11.29
N ARG A 39 22.70 0.93 -10.96
CA ARG A 39 23.33 0.97 -9.63
C ARG A 39 22.34 1.49 -8.60
N GLN A 40 22.13 0.72 -7.54
CA GLN A 40 21.34 1.16 -6.39
C GLN A 40 22.15 2.10 -5.51
N ASP A 41 21.50 3.15 -5.01
CA ASP A 41 22.06 4.01 -3.98
C ASP A 41 21.81 3.37 -2.59
N LEU A 42 22.88 3.02 -1.88
CA LEU A 42 22.78 2.41 -0.55
C LEU A 42 22.16 3.34 0.50
N GLU A 43 22.29 4.66 0.32
CA GLU A 43 21.66 5.64 1.20
C GLU A 43 20.14 5.67 1.03
N SER A 44 19.66 5.40 -0.18
CA SER A 44 18.23 5.40 -0.54
C SER A 44 17.43 4.23 0.04
N ALA A 45 18.12 3.19 0.52
CA ALA A 45 17.45 2.02 1.07
C ALA A 45 16.78 2.36 2.40
N ASP A 46 15.54 1.88 2.57
CA ASP A 46 14.96 1.77 3.90
C ASP A 46 15.65 0.61 4.62
N ARG A 47 16.18 0.88 5.82
CA ARG A 47 17.09 -0.03 6.53
C ARG A 47 16.53 -0.40 7.89
N VAL A 48 16.60 -1.67 8.23
CA VAL A 48 16.33 -2.18 9.58
C VAL A 48 17.50 -3.08 9.99
N GLY A 49 18.06 -2.88 11.17
CA GLY A 49 19.24 -3.60 11.65
C GLY A 49 20.56 -3.26 10.94
N LEU A 50 20.55 -2.31 10.00
CA LEU A 50 21.72 -1.91 9.20
C LEU A 50 22.08 -0.44 9.40
N VAL A 51 23.38 -0.17 9.42
CA VAL A 51 23.97 1.17 9.38
C VAL A 51 24.74 1.37 8.08
N LEU A 52 24.70 2.60 7.56
CA LEU A 52 25.56 3.04 6.45
C LEU A 52 26.82 3.66 7.05
N ASP A 53 27.96 3.01 6.83
CA ASP A 53 29.26 3.43 7.32
C ASP A 53 30.29 3.46 6.18
N ASP A 54 30.91 4.62 5.96
CA ASP A 54 31.82 4.89 4.85
C ASP A 54 31.29 4.46 3.46
N GLY A 55 29.98 4.63 3.25
CA GLY A 55 29.32 4.26 1.99
C GLY A 55 29.01 2.78 1.82
N ALA A 56 29.14 1.97 2.86
CA ALA A 56 28.80 0.54 2.87
C ALA A 56 27.78 0.18 3.95
N LEU A 57 26.94 -0.82 3.71
CA LEU A 57 25.98 -1.32 4.70
C LEU A 57 26.59 -2.43 5.56
N ARG A 58 26.42 -2.29 6.87
CA ARG A 58 26.88 -3.25 7.91
C ARG A 58 25.80 -3.43 8.97
N LEU A 59 25.87 -4.53 9.71
CA LEU A 59 25.03 -4.70 10.90
C LEU A 59 25.30 -3.60 11.94
N ASP A 60 24.26 -3.16 12.62
CA ASP A 60 24.37 -2.23 13.75
C ASP A 60 24.95 -2.93 14.99
N GLU A 61 26.28 -2.93 15.12
CA GLU A 61 26.99 -3.62 16.21
C GLU A 61 26.81 -2.99 17.59
N GLU A 62 26.48 -1.70 17.70
CA GLU A 62 26.31 -1.04 19.01
C GLU A 62 25.17 -1.66 19.83
N ARG A 63 24.25 -2.36 19.17
CA ARG A 63 23.09 -3.03 19.79
C ARG A 63 23.18 -4.54 19.86
N THR A 64 24.09 -5.19 19.13
CA THR A 64 24.45 -6.60 19.39
C THR A 64 25.11 -6.77 20.77
N GLY A 65 25.56 -5.66 21.40
CA GLY A 65 26.25 -5.62 22.71
C GLY A 65 25.48 -5.11 23.96
N ALA A 66 24.22 -4.64 23.89
CA ALA A 66 23.52 -4.03 25.06
C ALA A 66 22.77 -5.06 25.95
N PRO A 67 22.58 -4.86 27.29
CA PRO A 67 22.19 -5.94 28.21
C PRO A 67 20.67 -6.26 28.28
N ALA A 68 20.36 -7.54 28.04
CA ALA A 68 19.32 -8.38 28.66
C ALA A 68 17.83 -7.95 28.62
N ALA A 69 17.14 -8.32 27.53
CA ALA A 69 15.83 -8.96 27.67
C ALA A 69 16.03 -10.41 28.17
N PRO A 70 15.22 -10.93 29.10
CA PRO A 70 15.43 -12.25 29.72
C PRO A 70 14.92 -13.36 28.81
N ARG A 71 15.57 -13.55 27.66
CA ARG A 71 15.56 -14.76 26.82
C ARG A 71 16.60 -14.55 25.72
N ARG A 72 17.88 -14.52 26.12
CA ARG A 72 18.99 -14.72 25.20
C ARG A 72 19.09 -16.22 24.93
N GLU A 73 18.50 -16.68 23.84
CA GLU A 73 18.87 -17.98 23.28
C GLU A 73 20.20 -17.81 22.54
N ALA A 74 21.21 -18.56 22.98
CA ALA A 74 22.47 -18.66 22.28
C ALA A 74 22.22 -19.33 20.91
N GLY A 75 22.40 -18.58 19.82
CA GLY A 75 22.21 -19.08 18.46
C GLY A 75 21.58 -18.10 17.47
N ARG A 76 21.16 -16.90 17.88
CA ARG A 76 20.57 -15.91 16.96
C ARG A 76 21.66 -15.22 16.13
N THR A 77 21.68 -15.51 14.83
CA THR A 77 22.36 -14.67 13.83
C THR A 77 21.59 -13.36 13.78
N HIS A 78 22.24 -12.24 14.11
CA HIS A 78 21.63 -10.93 13.88
C HIS A 78 21.65 -10.72 12.37
N SER A 79 20.48 -10.38 11.81
CA SER A 79 20.29 -10.08 10.41
C SER A 79 19.86 -8.63 10.28
N GLY A 80 20.26 -7.99 9.20
CA GLY A 80 19.81 -6.66 8.84
C GLY A 80 19.23 -6.69 7.43
N LEU A 81 18.22 -5.86 7.17
CA LEU A 81 17.49 -5.82 5.91
C LEU A 81 17.57 -4.42 5.29
N ALA A 82 18.00 -4.37 4.03
CA ALA A 82 17.90 -3.20 3.18
C ALA A 82 16.90 -3.46 2.07
N THR A 83 15.85 -2.65 1.98
CA THR A 83 14.90 -2.70 0.85
C THR A 83 15.10 -1.46 -0.01
N PHE A 84 15.42 -1.70 -1.28
CA PHE A 84 15.72 -0.64 -2.23
C PHE A 84 14.45 -0.14 -2.94
N PRO A 85 14.41 1.15 -3.31
CA PRO A 85 13.30 1.69 -4.10
C PRO A 85 13.11 0.93 -5.42
N GLU A 86 11.86 0.76 -5.83
CA GLU A 86 11.51 0.17 -7.12
C GLU A 86 12.15 0.92 -8.30
N GLN A 87 12.60 0.19 -9.30
CA GLN A 87 13.20 0.76 -10.52
C GLN A 87 12.39 0.37 -11.75
N PRO A 88 11.95 1.34 -12.57
CA PRO A 88 11.31 1.05 -13.85
C PRO A 88 12.33 0.49 -14.85
N LEU A 89 11.87 -0.42 -15.71
CA LEU A 89 12.65 -0.94 -16.83
C LEU A 89 12.23 -0.25 -18.12
N GLU A 90 13.19 -0.04 -19.02
CA GLU A 90 12.92 0.52 -20.36
C GLU A 90 12.11 -0.47 -21.22
N GLU A 91 12.38 -1.76 -21.06
CA GLU A 91 11.73 -2.86 -21.75
C GLU A 91 11.39 -4.00 -20.77
N ALA A 92 10.36 -4.78 -21.11
CA ALA A 92 9.96 -5.91 -20.30
C ALA A 92 11.01 -7.03 -20.36
N THR A 93 11.31 -7.65 -19.22
CA THR A 93 12.13 -8.86 -19.17
C THR A 93 11.66 -9.77 -18.06
N ASP A 94 11.91 -11.07 -18.18
CA ASP A 94 11.78 -12.06 -17.11
C ASP A 94 13.14 -12.50 -16.56
N VAL A 95 14.24 -11.93 -17.05
CA VAL A 95 15.59 -12.30 -16.65
C VAL A 95 16.39 -11.08 -16.20
N LEU A 96 16.91 -11.15 -14.98
CA LEU A 96 17.78 -10.13 -14.39
C LEU A 96 19.19 -10.69 -14.17
N ASP A 97 20.22 -9.85 -14.31
CA ASP A 97 21.55 -10.09 -13.75
C ASP A 97 21.69 -9.17 -12.52
N VAL A 98 21.73 -9.75 -11.32
CA VAL A 98 21.89 -9.00 -10.06
C VAL A 98 23.29 -9.24 -9.54
N ARG A 99 24.02 -8.17 -9.21
CA ARG A 99 25.37 -8.25 -8.66
C ARG A 99 25.43 -7.53 -7.33
N LEU A 100 25.93 -8.27 -6.34
CA LEU A 100 26.27 -7.77 -5.02
C LEU A 100 27.78 -7.56 -5.00
N GLN A 101 28.21 -6.41 -4.53
CA GLN A 101 29.59 -6.17 -4.13
C GLN A 101 29.60 -6.19 -2.61
N ALA A 102 30.20 -7.23 -2.05
CA ALA A 102 30.27 -7.43 -0.62
C ALA A 102 31.62 -8.02 -0.20
N ASP A 103 32.11 -7.59 0.95
CA ASP A 103 33.23 -8.20 1.67
C ASP A 103 32.70 -9.13 2.76
N GLY A 104 33.48 -10.18 3.08
CA GLY A 104 33.10 -11.20 4.06
C GLY A 104 32.77 -12.55 3.42
N ARG A 105 31.98 -13.36 4.11
CA ARG A 105 31.54 -14.66 3.59
C ARG A 105 30.33 -14.46 2.69
N THR A 106 30.28 -15.16 1.56
CA THR A 106 29.21 -14.95 0.58
C THR A 106 27.85 -15.43 1.12
N GLU A 107 27.82 -16.43 1.98
CA GLU A 107 26.60 -16.90 2.65
C GLU A 107 25.99 -15.89 3.63
N ASP A 108 26.77 -14.89 4.04
CA ASP A 108 26.36 -13.87 5.00
C ASP A 108 25.70 -12.66 4.29
N VAL A 109 25.60 -12.66 2.96
CA VAL A 109 24.87 -11.64 2.20
C VAL A 109 23.97 -12.33 1.19
N SER A 110 22.67 -12.32 1.47
CA SER A 110 21.65 -12.87 0.57
C SER A 110 20.80 -11.75 -0.03
N ALA A 111 20.32 -11.97 -1.25
CA ALA A 111 19.45 -11.01 -1.91
C ALA A 111 18.30 -11.72 -2.59
N GLU A 112 17.20 -11.01 -2.72
CA GLU A 112 16.04 -11.44 -3.50
C GLU A 112 15.62 -10.31 -4.42
N ALA A 113 15.16 -10.69 -5.60
CA ALA A 113 14.62 -9.76 -6.58
C ALA A 113 13.19 -10.16 -6.93
N ARG A 114 12.35 -9.16 -7.16
CA ARG A 114 11.01 -9.34 -7.72
C ARG A 114 10.74 -8.29 -8.77
N GLY A 115 9.69 -8.50 -9.55
CA GLY A 115 9.23 -7.47 -10.47
C GLY A 115 7.73 -7.47 -10.69
N THR A 116 7.25 -6.38 -11.27
CA THR A 116 5.84 -6.14 -11.55
C THR A 116 5.50 -6.66 -12.94
N ARG A 117 4.63 -7.67 -13.02
CA ARG A 117 4.17 -8.33 -14.25
C ARG A 117 3.23 -7.43 -15.07
N ALA A 118 2.94 -7.83 -16.32
CA ALA A 118 2.00 -7.12 -17.20
C ALA A 118 0.57 -7.00 -16.63
N ASP A 119 0.15 -7.97 -15.82
CA ASP A 119 -1.12 -7.93 -15.11
C ASP A 119 -1.05 -7.08 -13.83
N GLY A 120 0.01 -6.28 -13.68
CA GLY A 120 0.35 -5.49 -12.52
C GLY A 120 0.92 -6.31 -11.38
N MET A 121 0.79 -7.64 -11.36
CA MET A 121 1.09 -8.41 -10.16
C MET A 121 2.58 -8.50 -9.89
N TRP A 122 3.02 -8.38 -8.63
CA TRP A 122 4.39 -8.79 -8.32
C TRP A 122 4.56 -10.28 -8.61
N THR A 123 5.75 -10.61 -9.09
CA THR A 123 6.28 -11.96 -8.97
C THR A 123 6.51 -12.27 -7.49
N GLU A 124 6.72 -13.55 -7.17
CA GLU A 124 7.29 -13.87 -5.87
C GLU A 124 8.69 -13.22 -5.73
N TRP A 125 9.18 -13.13 -4.50
CA TRP A 125 10.59 -12.83 -4.28
C TRP A 125 11.41 -14.01 -4.77
N HIS A 126 12.25 -13.79 -5.76
CA HIS A 126 13.14 -14.80 -6.31
C HIS A 126 14.54 -14.65 -5.70
N PRO A 127 15.13 -15.73 -5.16
CA PRO A 127 16.46 -15.68 -4.60
C PRO A 127 17.50 -15.36 -5.68
N VAL A 128 18.39 -14.43 -5.36
CA VAL A 128 19.60 -14.15 -6.13
C VAL A 128 20.64 -15.20 -5.74
N PRO A 129 21.33 -15.83 -6.71
CA PRO A 129 22.43 -16.76 -6.40
C PRO A 129 23.51 -16.10 -5.54
N ASP A 130 24.12 -16.87 -4.65
CA ASP A 130 25.23 -16.42 -3.78
C ASP A 130 26.30 -15.65 -4.58
N GLY A 131 26.61 -14.42 -4.14
CA GLY A 131 27.58 -13.54 -4.80
C GLY A 131 27.05 -12.85 -6.07
N GLY A 132 25.77 -13.00 -6.37
CA GLY A 132 25.11 -12.42 -7.53
C GLY A 132 25.11 -13.31 -8.76
N GLY A 133 24.13 -13.12 -9.62
CA GLY A 133 24.00 -13.83 -10.88
C GLY A 133 22.66 -13.61 -11.55
N ARG A 134 22.35 -14.53 -12.45
CA ARG A 134 21.09 -14.52 -13.19
C ARG A 134 19.94 -14.95 -12.29
N VAL A 135 18.88 -14.14 -12.27
CA VAL A 135 17.59 -14.44 -11.67
C VAL A 135 16.57 -14.55 -12.80
N VAL A 136 15.82 -15.65 -12.83
CA VAL A 136 14.68 -15.82 -13.73
C VAL A 136 13.43 -15.63 -12.89
N LEU A 137 12.62 -14.68 -13.29
CA LEU A 137 11.33 -14.37 -12.68
C LEU A 137 10.24 -15.18 -13.39
N ASP A 138 9.12 -15.43 -12.72
CA ASP A 138 8.06 -16.30 -13.26
C ASP A 138 7.28 -15.69 -14.45
N ALA A 139 7.58 -14.44 -14.82
CA ALA A 139 6.97 -13.74 -15.95
C ALA A 139 7.78 -12.50 -16.35
N GLY A 140 7.46 -11.95 -17.51
CA GLY A 140 7.98 -10.65 -17.94
C GLY A 140 7.50 -9.51 -17.03
N VAL A 141 8.45 -8.70 -16.55
CA VAL A 141 8.24 -7.60 -15.61
C VAL A 141 8.68 -6.24 -16.19
N PHE A 142 8.09 -5.16 -15.67
CA PHE A 142 8.34 -3.78 -16.11
C PHE A 142 8.91 -2.87 -15.02
N GLN A 143 8.84 -3.30 -13.75
CA GLN A 143 9.49 -2.68 -12.61
C GLN A 143 10.18 -3.79 -11.82
N VAL A 144 11.27 -3.44 -11.14
CA VAL A 144 12.04 -4.39 -10.34
C VAL A 144 12.36 -3.80 -8.97
N GLN A 145 12.35 -4.66 -7.97
CA GLN A 145 12.77 -4.33 -6.62
C GLN A 145 13.74 -5.38 -6.11
N VAL A 146 14.75 -4.94 -5.37
CA VAL A 146 15.72 -5.81 -4.71
C VAL A 146 15.67 -5.53 -3.22
N ARG A 147 15.76 -6.60 -2.43
CA ARG A 147 16.06 -6.52 -1.01
C ARG A 147 17.30 -7.34 -0.72
N VAL A 148 18.12 -6.87 0.19
CA VAL A 148 19.37 -7.52 0.60
C VAL A 148 19.34 -7.72 2.10
N ALA A 149 19.55 -8.95 2.53
CA ALA A 149 19.80 -9.31 3.91
C ALA A 149 21.31 -9.45 4.12
N VAL A 150 21.81 -8.86 5.21
CA VAL A 150 23.18 -9.00 5.67
C VAL A 150 23.15 -9.69 7.02
N ASP A 151 23.79 -10.84 7.10
CA ASP A 151 23.81 -11.74 8.26
C ASP A 151 25.22 -11.80 8.85
N GLY A 152 25.35 -11.70 10.16
CA GLY A 152 26.67 -11.72 10.79
C GLY A 152 27.48 -10.43 10.64
N THR A 153 28.38 -10.21 11.60
CA THR A 153 29.06 -8.93 11.81
C THR A 153 30.21 -8.65 10.84
N ASP A 154 30.76 -9.71 10.23
CA ASP A 154 31.92 -9.60 9.33
C ASP A 154 31.51 -9.26 7.87
N ALA A 155 30.21 -9.26 7.57
CA ALA A 155 29.68 -8.99 6.24
C ALA A 155 29.47 -7.49 6.00
N VAL A 156 29.90 -7.03 4.83
CA VAL A 156 29.82 -5.63 4.41
C VAL A 156 29.26 -5.60 2.99
N LEU A 157 28.19 -4.84 2.75
CA LEU A 157 27.64 -4.63 1.42
C LEU A 157 28.05 -3.25 0.89
N ASP A 158 28.92 -3.23 -0.11
CA ASP A 158 29.46 -2.01 -0.73
C ASP A 158 28.73 -1.58 -2.01
N GLY A 159 27.87 -2.46 -2.55
CA GLY A 159 27.10 -2.08 -3.73
C GLY A 159 26.10 -3.13 -4.19
N VAL A 160 25.00 -2.64 -4.74
CA VAL A 160 23.99 -3.46 -5.43
C VAL A 160 23.79 -2.86 -6.82
N ARG A 161 23.86 -3.71 -7.84
CA ARG A 161 23.53 -3.32 -9.21
C ARG A 161 22.75 -4.42 -9.88
N LEU A 162 21.82 -4.04 -10.75
CA LEU A 162 21.03 -4.99 -11.51
C LEU A 162 20.95 -4.54 -12.96
N ARG A 163 20.78 -5.49 -13.87
CA ARG A 163 20.62 -5.24 -15.29
C ARG A 163 19.56 -6.18 -15.86
N PRO A 164 18.54 -5.66 -16.58
CA PRO A 164 17.65 -6.50 -17.36
C PRO A 164 18.44 -7.20 -18.48
N LEU A 165 18.19 -8.48 -18.69
CA LEU A 165 18.77 -9.25 -19.80
C LEU A 165 17.71 -9.47 -20.87
N GLU A 166 18.14 -9.74 -22.10
CA GLU A 166 17.24 -10.24 -23.13
C GLU A 166 16.65 -11.61 -22.69
N PRO A 167 15.34 -11.85 -22.88
CA PRO A 167 14.73 -13.14 -22.62
C PRO A 167 15.43 -14.25 -23.40
N LEU A 168 15.59 -15.43 -22.80
CA LEU A 168 16.25 -16.56 -23.47
C LEU A 168 15.48 -17.09 -24.68
N ASP A 169 14.18 -16.79 -24.77
CA ASP A 169 13.28 -17.22 -25.84
C ASP A 169 13.04 -16.14 -26.91
N ALA A 170 13.81 -15.04 -26.91
CA ALA A 170 13.78 -14.09 -28.02
C ALA A 170 14.32 -14.76 -29.29
N VAL A 171 13.41 -15.27 -30.12
CA VAL A 171 13.73 -15.69 -31.49
C VAL A 171 14.39 -14.50 -32.19
N PRO A 172 15.57 -14.64 -32.82
CA PRO A 172 16.19 -13.53 -33.52
C PRO A 172 15.21 -13.04 -34.58
N GLU A 173 14.89 -11.75 -34.53
CA GLU A 173 14.09 -11.05 -35.56
C GLU A 173 14.65 -11.38 -36.95
N ALA A 174 13.92 -12.23 -37.69
CA ALA A 174 14.19 -12.50 -39.09
C ALA A 174 13.54 -11.39 -39.90
N GLY A 175 14.37 -10.73 -40.70
CA GLY A 175 14.06 -9.48 -41.37
C GLY A 175 12.89 -9.50 -42.36
N GLU A 176 12.54 -8.27 -42.73
CA GLU A 176 11.61 -7.83 -43.75
C GLU A 176 11.46 -8.81 -44.94
N GLY A 177 10.23 -9.26 -45.16
CA GLY A 177 9.84 -10.06 -46.30
C GLY A 177 8.34 -9.96 -46.53
N SER A 178 7.97 -9.00 -47.38
CA SER A 178 6.67 -8.84 -48.01
C SER A 178 6.03 -10.15 -48.48
N ASP A 179 4.73 -10.35 -48.22
CA ASP A 179 3.83 -10.73 -49.31
C ASP A 179 2.36 -10.42 -49.04
N GLU A 180 1.70 -9.98 -50.11
CA GLU A 180 0.30 -9.62 -50.20
C GLU A 180 -0.60 -10.87 -50.24
N GLY A 181 -1.83 -10.78 -49.72
CA GLY A 181 -2.80 -11.88 -49.82
C GLY A 181 -4.20 -11.50 -49.38
N ALA A 182 -4.99 -11.01 -50.32
CA ALA A 182 -6.38 -10.56 -50.19
C ALA A 182 -7.38 -11.64 -49.73
N GLY A 183 -8.51 -11.22 -49.14
CA GLY A 183 -9.69 -12.06 -48.95
C GLY A 183 -10.85 -11.37 -48.24
N ALA A 184 -11.78 -10.80 -49.04
CA ALA A 184 -13.00 -10.13 -48.62
C ALA A 184 -14.04 -11.04 -47.95
N GLY A 185 -14.94 -10.46 -47.14
CA GLY A 185 -16.10 -11.15 -46.59
C GLY A 185 -17.05 -10.24 -45.81
N SER A 186 -17.86 -9.49 -46.54
CA SER A 186 -19.01 -8.67 -46.13
C SER A 186 -20.11 -9.44 -45.40
N GLY A 187 -20.86 -8.77 -44.52
CA GLY A 187 -22.13 -9.26 -43.98
C GLY A 187 -22.84 -8.26 -43.06
N GLU A 188 -23.44 -7.23 -43.64
CA GLU A 188 -24.48 -6.38 -43.03
C GLU A 188 -25.75 -7.18 -42.69
N GLY A 189 -26.47 -6.74 -41.65
CA GLY A 189 -27.80 -7.22 -41.30
C GLY A 189 -28.43 -6.40 -40.17
N THR A 190 -28.91 -5.21 -40.51
CA THR A 190 -29.90 -4.42 -39.76
C THR A 190 -31.27 -5.09 -39.76
N ASP A 191 -32.05 -5.01 -38.68
CA ASP A 191 -33.39 -4.37 -38.73
C ASP A 191 -33.96 -4.09 -37.33
N GLU A 192 -34.71 -3.00 -37.29
CA GLU A 192 -35.43 -2.42 -36.18
C GLU A 192 -36.77 -3.13 -35.92
N GLY A 193 -37.34 -2.92 -34.73
CA GLY A 193 -38.67 -3.41 -34.39
C GLY A 193 -39.23 -2.76 -33.14
N ALA A 194 -39.66 -1.51 -33.28
CA ALA A 194 -40.41 -0.78 -32.27
C ALA A 194 -41.80 -1.40 -32.02
N GLY A 195 -42.25 -1.37 -30.76
CA GLY A 195 -43.60 -1.78 -30.36
C GLY A 195 -43.99 -1.15 -29.03
N THR A 196 -44.57 0.04 -29.10
CA THR A 196 -45.24 0.77 -28.02
C THR A 196 -46.57 0.09 -27.63
N GLY A 197 -46.90 0.07 -26.34
CA GLY A 197 -48.23 -0.30 -25.85
C GLY A 197 -48.44 0.11 -24.39
N SER A 198 -49.28 1.12 -24.21
CA SER A 198 -49.62 1.85 -22.98
C SER A 198 -50.87 1.31 -22.25
N GLY A 199 -50.99 1.67 -20.97
CA GLY A 199 -52.23 1.71 -20.17
C GLY A 199 -52.39 0.52 -19.22
N GLU A 200 -52.93 0.61 -18.00
CA GLU A 200 -53.66 1.67 -17.31
C GLU A 200 -53.88 1.24 -15.83
N GLN A 201 -53.60 2.16 -14.89
CA GLN A 201 -54.30 2.52 -13.63
C GLN A 201 -54.79 1.54 -12.51
N ALA A 202 -54.66 2.11 -11.29
CA ALA A 202 -55.47 2.02 -10.05
C ALA A 202 -55.18 0.82 -9.12
N ASP A 203 -55.24 0.86 -7.78
CA ASP A 203 -55.65 1.79 -6.70
C ASP A 203 -55.04 1.15 -5.40
N GLY A 204 -54.53 1.82 -4.36
CA GLY A 204 -55.30 2.47 -3.29
C GLY A 204 -55.05 1.82 -1.90
N GLY A 205 -54.86 2.64 -0.85
CA GLY A 205 -54.90 2.30 0.60
C GLY A 205 -53.53 2.08 1.26
N SER A 206 -52.94 2.94 2.11
CA SER A 206 -53.40 3.58 3.36
C SER A 206 -53.70 2.61 4.51
N ASP A 207 -52.80 2.47 5.49
CA ASP A 207 -53.16 2.70 6.90
C ASP A 207 -51.94 2.90 7.82
N GLU A 208 -52.17 3.72 8.84
CA GLU A 208 -51.24 4.21 9.85
C GLU A 208 -51.11 3.24 11.05
N GLY A 209 -50.05 3.40 11.85
CA GLY A 209 -49.90 2.68 13.12
C GLY A 209 -48.74 3.17 13.96
N ALA A 210 -48.91 4.33 14.59
CA ALA A 210 -48.01 4.87 15.61
C ALA A 210 -48.12 4.11 16.96
N GLY A 211 -47.02 4.00 17.69
CA GLY A 211 -46.98 3.52 19.08
C GLY A 211 -45.69 3.92 19.77
N ALA A 212 -45.77 4.93 20.64
CA ALA A 212 -44.67 5.49 21.43
C ALA A 212 -44.59 4.86 22.84
N GLY A 213 -43.39 4.94 23.43
CA GLY A 213 -43.06 4.69 24.85
C GLY A 213 -41.58 4.28 24.92
N GLY A 214 -40.63 5.00 25.54
CA GLY A 214 -40.70 5.97 26.62
C GLY A 214 -40.42 5.28 27.95
N GLU A 215 -39.16 5.30 28.42
CA GLU A 215 -38.69 5.34 29.83
C GLU A 215 -37.17 5.02 29.88
N GLU A 216 -36.37 6.02 30.30
CA GLU A 216 -35.55 6.03 31.54
C GLU A 216 -34.23 5.24 31.39
N GLY A 217 -33.04 5.85 31.43
CA GLY A 217 -32.56 6.72 32.50
C GLY A 217 -31.81 5.88 33.53
N ALA A 218 -30.60 5.41 33.20
CA ALA A 218 -29.71 4.75 34.15
C ALA A 218 -28.30 5.34 34.06
N ASP A 219 -28.03 6.16 35.07
CA ASP A 219 -26.77 6.62 35.64
C ASP A 219 -25.51 5.91 35.12
N GLY A 220 -24.71 6.64 34.35
CA GLY A 220 -23.39 6.24 33.89
C GLY A 220 -22.41 6.26 35.06
N GLY A 221 -22.15 5.09 35.63
CA GLY A 221 -20.94 4.90 36.42
C GLY A 221 -19.72 5.14 35.53
N ASP A 222 -18.70 5.79 36.09
CA ASP A 222 -17.36 5.96 35.52
C ASP A 222 -16.77 4.60 35.10
N LEU A 223 -17.20 4.10 33.94
CA LEU A 223 -16.40 3.18 33.16
C LEU A 223 -15.18 3.99 32.73
N PRO A 224 -13.96 3.41 32.79
CA PRO A 224 -12.80 4.07 32.20
C PRO A 224 -13.19 4.51 30.79
N ASP A 225 -12.87 5.75 30.43
CA ASP A 225 -13.11 6.31 29.11
C ASP A 225 -12.48 5.33 28.09
N VAL A 226 -13.30 4.41 27.55
CA VAL A 226 -12.89 3.45 26.54
C VAL A 226 -13.18 4.18 25.24
N PRO A 227 -12.15 4.71 24.57
CA PRO A 227 -12.30 5.42 23.32
C PRO A 227 -13.03 4.55 22.33
N ASP A 228 -13.92 5.17 21.56
CA ASP A 228 -14.74 4.48 20.60
C ASP A 228 -13.82 3.73 19.61
N ALA A 229 -13.92 2.40 19.63
CA ALA A 229 -13.22 1.56 18.68
C ALA A 229 -13.70 1.90 17.27
N PRO A 230 -12.82 1.82 16.25
CA PRO A 230 -13.25 2.01 14.88
C PRO A 230 -14.36 1.01 14.53
N TYR A 231 -15.33 1.47 13.76
CA TYR A 231 -16.35 0.59 13.21
C TYR A 231 -15.70 -0.43 12.28
N SER A 232 -16.13 -1.68 12.38
CA SER A 232 -15.66 -2.79 11.56
C SER A 232 -16.80 -3.39 10.74
N ALA A 233 -16.50 -3.82 9.52
CA ALA A 233 -17.43 -4.56 8.68
C ALA A 233 -16.72 -5.61 7.84
N ARG A 234 -17.38 -6.73 7.61
CA ARG A 234 -16.95 -7.75 6.67
C ARG A 234 -17.43 -7.43 5.27
N LEU A 235 -16.51 -7.27 4.33
CA LEU A 235 -16.81 -6.87 2.94
C LEU A 235 -16.27 -7.88 1.95
N PHE A 236 -16.90 -7.97 0.78
CA PHE A 236 -16.28 -8.63 -0.36
C PHE A 236 -15.35 -7.64 -1.07
N ALA A 237 -14.07 -7.99 -1.16
CA ALA A 237 -13.04 -7.20 -1.79
C ALA A 237 -12.73 -7.70 -3.20
N THR A 238 -12.70 -6.76 -4.14
CA THR A 238 -12.25 -6.99 -5.52
C THR A 238 -10.97 -6.23 -5.81
N ARG A 239 -10.16 -6.73 -6.74
CA ARG A 239 -9.05 -5.95 -7.31
C ARG A 239 -9.62 -4.84 -8.20
N ILE A 240 -9.13 -3.61 -8.06
CA ILE A 240 -9.63 -2.44 -8.79
C ILE A 240 -9.32 -2.47 -10.29
N GLY A 241 -8.11 -2.91 -10.69
CA GLY A 241 -7.72 -3.08 -12.09
C GLY A 241 -7.67 -1.79 -12.92
N LEU A 242 -7.36 -0.64 -12.30
CA LEU A 242 -7.40 0.69 -12.93
C LEU A 242 -6.02 1.32 -13.20
N VAL A 243 -4.95 0.53 -13.34
CA VAL A 243 -3.60 1.05 -13.65
C VAL A 243 -3.61 1.99 -14.86
N GLY A 244 -2.96 3.15 -14.72
CA GLY A 244 -2.97 4.25 -15.70
C GLY A 244 -4.22 5.14 -15.65
N GLY A 245 -5.28 4.70 -14.97
CA GLY A 245 -6.48 5.48 -14.68
C GLY A 245 -6.22 6.58 -13.65
N THR A 246 -7.22 7.45 -13.45
CA THR A 246 -7.18 8.50 -12.44
C THR A 246 -8.25 8.24 -11.38
N THR A 247 -7.85 8.17 -10.12
CA THR A 247 -8.74 8.00 -8.98
C THR A 247 -9.58 9.26 -8.74
N ALA A 248 -10.65 9.12 -7.95
CA ALA A 248 -11.53 10.22 -7.57
C ALA A 248 -10.85 11.37 -6.79
N ASN A 249 -9.71 11.12 -6.13
CA ASN A 249 -8.88 12.16 -5.50
C ASN A 249 -7.81 12.75 -6.43
N GLY A 250 -7.70 12.25 -7.66
CA GLY A 250 -6.82 12.77 -8.72
C GLY A 250 -5.44 12.08 -8.81
N HIS A 251 -5.20 10.99 -8.08
CA HIS A 251 -4.00 10.17 -8.23
C HIS A 251 -4.04 9.38 -9.55
N THR A 252 -2.89 9.21 -10.20
CA THR A 252 -2.76 8.33 -11.37
C THR A 252 -2.31 6.96 -10.89
N VAL A 253 -3.16 5.96 -11.07
CA VAL A 253 -2.95 4.63 -10.51
C VAL A 253 -1.72 3.98 -11.12
N ARG A 254 -0.83 3.52 -10.25
CA ARG A 254 0.36 2.74 -10.57
C ARG A 254 0.13 1.27 -10.22
N PRO A 255 0.87 0.35 -10.84
CA PRO A 255 0.78 -1.07 -10.51
C PRO A 255 0.96 -1.34 -9.02
N ASP A 256 1.88 -0.66 -8.35
CA ASP A 256 2.28 -1.01 -6.98
C ASP A 256 1.65 -0.10 -5.93
N ASP A 257 0.52 0.52 -6.28
CA ASP A 257 -0.22 1.38 -5.37
C ASP A 257 -0.90 0.60 -4.24
N HIS A 258 -0.89 1.22 -3.07
CA HIS A 258 -1.49 0.69 -1.85
C HIS A 258 -2.59 1.65 -1.37
N PHE A 259 -3.78 1.55 -1.95
CA PHE A 259 -4.99 2.29 -1.56
C PHE A 259 -6.25 1.43 -1.69
N VAL A 260 -7.39 1.95 -1.27
CA VAL A 260 -8.71 1.36 -1.54
C VAL A 260 -9.68 2.34 -2.21
N ALA A 261 -10.70 1.81 -2.87
CA ALA A 261 -11.91 2.54 -3.24
C ALA A 261 -13.06 2.14 -2.32
N LEU A 262 -13.82 3.13 -1.85
CA LEU A 262 -15.05 2.91 -1.10
C LEU A 262 -16.24 3.61 -1.79
N PRO A 263 -17.47 3.06 -1.70
CA PRO A 263 -18.57 3.47 -2.57
C PRO A 263 -19.26 4.78 -2.15
N SER A 264 -18.51 5.72 -1.55
CA SER A 264 -18.96 7.07 -1.25
C SER A 264 -17.82 8.07 -1.10
N ARG A 265 -18.06 9.32 -1.52
CA ARG A 265 -17.11 10.44 -1.33
C ARG A 265 -16.96 10.86 0.14
N ARG A 266 -17.85 10.40 1.04
CA ARG A 266 -17.80 10.73 2.47
C ARG A 266 -16.63 10.09 3.22
N GLY A 267 -15.92 9.17 2.59
CA GLY A 267 -14.68 8.58 3.08
C GLY A 267 -13.50 8.78 2.11
N LEU A 268 -13.55 9.78 1.22
CA LEU A 268 -12.50 9.99 0.21
C LEU A 268 -11.42 10.93 0.73
N ALA A 269 -10.17 10.46 0.77
CA ALA A 269 -9.02 11.27 1.17
C ALA A 269 -8.65 12.30 0.10
N THR A 270 -8.05 13.40 0.54
CA THR A 270 -7.40 14.40 -0.31
C THR A 270 -6.25 13.77 -1.10
N ARG A 271 -5.81 14.43 -2.18
CA ARG A 271 -4.75 13.92 -3.04
C ARG A 271 -3.44 13.76 -2.24
N GLY A 272 -2.97 12.52 -2.14
CA GLY A 272 -1.76 12.17 -1.38
C GLY A 272 -1.94 12.16 0.14
N GLY A 273 -3.18 12.30 0.63
CA GLY A 273 -3.51 12.16 2.04
C GLY A 273 -4.08 10.78 2.38
N GLY A 274 -4.26 10.53 3.67
CA GLY A 274 -4.93 9.33 4.20
C GLY A 274 -5.80 9.63 5.42
N GLU A 275 -6.37 10.84 5.52
CA GLU A 275 -7.33 11.21 6.58
C GLU A 275 -8.51 10.24 6.68
N TYR A 276 -8.80 9.51 5.60
CA TYR A 276 -9.60 8.30 5.61
C TYR A 276 -8.68 7.11 5.30
N THR A 277 -8.38 6.32 6.32
CA THR A 277 -7.59 5.09 6.23
C THR A 277 -8.42 3.92 6.74
N VAL A 278 -8.34 2.79 6.05
CA VAL A 278 -8.88 1.52 6.52
C VAL A 278 -7.75 0.57 6.92
N ARG A 279 -8.01 -0.29 7.92
CA ARG A 279 -7.24 -1.53 8.09
C ARG A 279 -8.05 -2.64 7.44
N VAL A 280 -7.48 -3.32 6.46
CA VAL A 280 -8.09 -4.47 5.78
C VAL A 280 -7.34 -5.72 6.20
N CYS A 281 -8.03 -6.78 6.62
CA CYS A 281 -7.42 -8.05 7.01
C CYS A 281 -8.03 -9.20 6.22
N SER A 282 -7.19 -10.11 5.72
CA SER A 282 -7.65 -11.32 5.04
C SER A 282 -8.31 -12.29 6.01
N THR A 283 -9.33 -13.02 5.55
CA THR A 283 -10.08 -13.98 6.39
C THR A 283 -9.99 -15.43 5.90
N GLY A 284 -9.30 -15.68 4.78
CA GLY A 284 -9.26 -16.99 4.12
C GLY A 284 -10.54 -17.39 3.35
N ALA A 285 -11.59 -16.54 3.36
CA ALA A 285 -12.86 -16.80 2.68
C ALA A 285 -12.84 -16.27 1.23
N LEU A 286 -12.35 -17.10 0.31
CA LEU A 286 -12.13 -16.80 -1.10
C LEU A 286 -13.41 -16.94 -1.95
N GLY A 287 -13.53 -16.06 -2.94
CA GLY A 287 -14.67 -16.02 -3.86
C GLY A 287 -15.97 -15.54 -3.21
N PRO A 288 -16.99 -15.20 -4.01
CA PRO A 288 -18.27 -14.71 -3.50
C PRO A 288 -18.98 -15.76 -2.64
N GLU A 289 -18.73 -17.05 -2.87
CA GLU A 289 -19.26 -18.15 -2.04
C GLU A 289 -18.53 -18.30 -0.68
N GLY A 290 -17.40 -17.61 -0.47
CA GLY A 290 -16.64 -17.64 0.78
C GLY A 290 -15.98 -18.98 1.08
N LYS A 291 -15.44 -19.65 0.06
CA LYS A 291 -14.74 -20.94 0.19
C LYS A 291 -13.30 -20.74 0.63
N GLY A 292 -12.74 -21.68 1.38
CA GLY A 292 -11.34 -21.65 1.81
C GLY A 292 -11.20 -22.15 3.23
N ASP A 293 -9.97 -22.13 3.76
CA ASP A 293 -9.74 -22.38 5.18
C ASP A 293 -9.89 -21.06 5.92
N THR A 294 -11.01 -20.89 6.64
CA THR A 294 -11.25 -19.71 7.47
C THR A 294 -10.93 -19.95 8.94
N GLU A 295 -10.77 -21.21 9.34
CA GLU A 295 -10.58 -21.61 10.73
C GLU A 295 -9.11 -21.52 11.13
N ASN A 296 -8.20 -21.94 10.24
CA ASN A 296 -6.76 -21.89 10.48
C ASN A 296 -6.07 -20.74 9.74
N HIS A 297 -6.83 -19.82 9.14
CA HIS A 297 -6.27 -18.69 8.41
C HIS A 297 -5.55 -17.74 9.36
N GLU A 298 -4.28 -17.47 9.08
CA GLU A 298 -3.56 -16.39 9.75
C GLU A 298 -3.80 -15.09 8.98
N PRO A 299 -4.49 -14.09 9.58
CA PRO A 299 -4.78 -12.85 8.89
C PRO A 299 -3.50 -12.10 8.53
N ARG A 300 -3.46 -11.64 7.29
CA ARG A 300 -2.52 -10.61 6.84
C ARG A 300 -3.28 -9.30 6.68
N CYS A 301 -2.75 -8.21 7.20
CA CYS A 301 -3.45 -6.93 7.23
C CYS A 301 -2.72 -5.81 6.48
N ALA A 302 -3.49 -4.94 5.83
CA ALA A 302 -2.98 -3.77 5.13
C ALA A 302 -3.65 -2.49 5.65
N TYR A 303 -2.87 -1.46 5.95
CA TYR A 303 -3.37 -0.14 6.32
C TYR A 303 -3.32 0.76 5.08
N LEU A 304 -4.49 1.17 4.60
CA LEU A 304 -4.65 1.70 3.24
C LEU A 304 -5.47 2.99 3.25
N PRO A 305 -4.98 4.09 2.67
CA PRO A 305 -5.78 5.29 2.45
C PRO A 305 -6.87 5.05 1.39
N VAL A 306 -7.96 5.79 1.49
CA VAL A 306 -9.08 5.73 0.54
C VAL A 306 -8.89 6.79 -0.55
N TRP A 307 -8.49 6.39 -1.76
CA TRP A 307 -8.17 7.34 -2.84
C TRP A 307 -9.20 7.39 -3.96
N ASP A 308 -10.11 6.41 -4.03
CA ASP A 308 -11.09 6.32 -5.10
C ASP A 308 -12.51 6.04 -4.61
N VAL A 309 -13.49 6.15 -5.50
CA VAL A 309 -14.92 6.00 -5.22
C VAL A 309 -15.52 4.88 -6.06
N GLY A 310 -16.12 3.91 -5.37
CA GLY A 310 -16.61 2.65 -5.93
C GLY A 310 -16.38 1.54 -4.91
N PRO A 311 -16.82 0.30 -5.14
CA PRO A 311 -17.41 -0.27 -6.36
C PRO A 311 -18.93 -0.04 -6.47
N TRP A 312 -19.47 -0.15 -7.69
CA TRP A 312 -20.90 -0.12 -8.07
C TRP A 312 -21.68 1.18 -7.78
N ASN A 313 -21.47 1.79 -6.62
CA ASN A 313 -22.17 2.97 -6.12
C ASN A 313 -21.18 4.07 -5.74
N ILE A 314 -21.71 5.30 -5.61
CA ILE A 314 -20.92 6.48 -5.21
C ILE A 314 -21.53 7.25 -4.02
N THR A 315 -22.61 6.71 -3.45
CA THR A 315 -23.33 7.29 -2.29
C THR A 315 -23.68 6.22 -1.24
N ASP A 316 -23.03 5.07 -1.28
CA ASP A 316 -23.20 3.98 -0.33
C ASP A 316 -22.12 4.05 0.76
N ASP A 317 -22.24 4.99 1.69
CA ASP A 317 -21.38 5.06 2.86
C ASP A 317 -21.81 4.05 3.92
N HIS A 318 -21.74 2.76 3.57
CA HIS A 318 -22.33 1.67 4.34
C HIS A 318 -21.79 1.55 5.77
N TRP A 319 -20.61 2.11 6.06
CA TRP A 319 -20.03 2.21 7.40
C TRP A 319 -20.71 3.23 8.32
N ASN A 320 -21.54 4.13 7.79
CA ASN A 320 -22.24 5.14 8.59
C ASN A 320 -23.60 4.62 9.08
N ALA A 321 -23.94 4.95 10.33
CA ALA A 321 -25.28 4.69 10.87
C ALA A 321 -26.35 5.54 10.15
N ASP A 322 -26.09 6.84 9.95
CA ASP A 322 -26.89 7.71 9.08
C ASP A 322 -26.29 7.78 7.67
N ARG A 323 -26.42 6.67 6.93
CA ARG A 323 -25.94 6.57 5.56
C ARG A 323 -26.71 7.49 4.59
N GLN A 324 -26.04 7.90 3.53
CA GLN A 324 -26.50 8.81 2.49
C GLN A 324 -27.63 8.21 1.65
N SER A 325 -27.49 6.95 1.24
CA SER A 325 -28.45 6.19 0.43
C SER A 325 -28.77 4.84 1.09
N TRP A 326 -29.87 4.18 0.70
CA TRP A 326 -30.26 2.83 1.16
C TRP A 326 -30.28 2.65 2.69
N ARG A 327 -30.91 3.60 3.38
CA ARG A 327 -30.99 3.73 4.84
C ARG A 327 -31.70 2.58 5.55
N ASP A 328 -32.44 1.78 4.80
CA ASP A 328 -33.15 0.58 5.23
C ASP A 328 -32.24 -0.66 5.33
N LEU A 329 -31.03 -0.63 4.78
CA LEU A 329 -30.04 -1.69 4.92
C LEU A 329 -29.26 -1.55 6.23
N ASP A 330 -28.92 -2.70 6.83
CA ASP A 330 -28.09 -2.76 8.04
C ASP A 330 -26.75 -2.04 7.86
N ARG A 331 -26.28 -1.37 8.93
CA ARG A 331 -24.95 -0.76 8.96
C ARG A 331 -23.89 -1.82 8.65
N GLY A 332 -22.89 -1.45 7.85
CA GLY A 332 -21.82 -2.33 7.39
C GLY A 332 -22.17 -3.08 6.11
N ARG A 333 -23.46 -3.24 5.78
CA ARG A 333 -23.89 -3.96 4.59
C ARG A 333 -23.87 -3.05 3.34
N PRO A 334 -23.02 -3.32 2.33
CA PRO A 334 -23.06 -2.61 1.06
C PRO A 334 -24.35 -2.93 0.30
N GLN A 335 -24.87 -1.96 -0.43
CA GLN A 335 -26.02 -2.15 -1.29
C GLN A 335 -25.74 -3.15 -2.42
N ALA A 336 -24.54 -3.13 -3.00
CA ALA A 336 -24.16 -4.07 -4.06
C ALA A 336 -24.18 -5.52 -3.56
N GLN A 337 -23.75 -5.76 -2.31
CA GLN A 337 -23.88 -7.06 -1.68
C GLN A 337 -25.36 -7.49 -1.56
N ALA A 338 -26.23 -6.62 -1.05
CA ALA A 338 -27.66 -6.91 -0.93
C ALA A 338 -28.32 -7.15 -2.31
N ALA A 339 -27.96 -6.36 -3.32
CA ALA A 339 -28.46 -6.51 -4.68
C ALA A 339 -28.03 -7.87 -5.27
N TYR A 340 -26.78 -8.27 -5.07
CA TYR A 340 -26.25 -9.53 -5.56
C TYR A 340 -26.87 -10.76 -4.87
N THR A 341 -26.98 -10.74 -3.53
CA THR A 341 -27.39 -11.93 -2.77
C THR A 341 -28.91 -12.08 -2.62
N GLU A 342 -29.63 -10.96 -2.55
CA GLU A 342 -31.07 -10.93 -2.22
C GLU A 342 -31.93 -10.29 -3.30
N GLY A 343 -31.33 -9.77 -4.38
CA GLY A 343 -32.07 -9.04 -5.41
C GLY A 343 -32.58 -7.68 -4.94
N TYR A 344 -32.01 -7.11 -3.88
CA TYR A 344 -32.32 -5.76 -3.41
C TYR A 344 -32.19 -4.75 -4.55
N ASN A 345 -33.10 -3.76 -4.62
CA ASN A 345 -33.18 -2.80 -5.74
C ASN A 345 -33.23 -3.51 -7.11
N ASP A 346 -34.03 -4.57 -7.22
CA ASP A 346 -34.15 -5.45 -8.40
C ASP A 346 -32.82 -6.08 -8.86
N GLY A 347 -31.84 -6.20 -7.95
CA GLY A 347 -30.48 -6.64 -8.25
C GLY A 347 -29.65 -5.61 -9.01
N LEU A 348 -30.01 -4.33 -8.92
CA LEU A 348 -29.37 -3.22 -9.62
C LEU A 348 -28.61 -2.31 -8.65
N ASP A 349 -27.55 -1.68 -9.13
CA ASP A 349 -26.86 -0.60 -8.40
C ASP A 349 -27.62 0.74 -8.52
N GLY A 350 -27.09 1.79 -7.90
CA GLY A 350 -27.65 3.15 -7.94
C GLY A 350 -27.66 3.81 -9.31
N PHE A 351 -27.08 3.18 -10.33
CA PHE A 351 -27.10 3.62 -11.73
C PHE A 351 -28.00 2.75 -12.61
N GLY A 352 -28.70 1.77 -12.03
CA GLY A 352 -29.56 0.84 -12.75
C GLY A 352 -28.83 -0.28 -13.49
N ARG A 353 -27.53 -0.51 -13.21
CA ARG A 353 -26.76 -1.62 -13.80
C ARG A 353 -26.97 -2.87 -12.95
N ARG A 354 -27.04 -4.04 -13.60
CA ARG A 354 -27.09 -5.33 -12.89
C ARG A 354 -25.79 -5.54 -12.12
N VAL A 355 -25.91 -5.76 -10.81
CA VAL A 355 -24.76 -6.05 -9.94
C VAL A 355 -24.27 -7.47 -10.23
N ALA A 356 -22.98 -7.60 -10.59
CA ALA A 356 -22.39 -8.88 -11.01
C ALA A 356 -21.60 -9.57 -9.90
N ASN A 357 -21.26 -8.88 -8.82
CA ASN A 357 -20.57 -9.40 -7.65
C ASN A 357 -20.94 -8.59 -6.39
N PRO A 358 -20.72 -9.12 -5.17
CA PRO A 358 -21.14 -8.45 -3.95
C PRO A 358 -20.12 -7.40 -3.44
N ALA A 359 -19.25 -6.87 -4.31
CA ALA A 359 -18.13 -6.04 -3.87
C ALA A 359 -18.58 -4.81 -3.08
N GLY A 360 -17.95 -4.60 -1.92
CA GLY A 360 -18.14 -3.42 -1.07
C GLY A 360 -16.89 -2.54 -0.97
N ILE A 361 -15.75 -3.03 -1.49
CA ILE A 361 -14.46 -2.35 -1.48
C ILE A 361 -13.65 -2.83 -2.69
N ASP A 362 -12.98 -1.91 -3.37
CA ASP A 362 -11.95 -2.26 -4.35
C ASP A 362 -10.56 -2.00 -3.76
N LEU A 363 -9.64 -2.94 -3.93
CA LEU A 363 -8.26 -2.83 -3.50
C LEU A 363 -7.39 -2.45 -4.68
N ALA A 364 -6.51 -1.47 -4.47
CA ALA A 364 -5.42 -1.23 -5.40
C ALA A 364 -4.57 -2.48 -5.56
N ASP A 365 -3.87 -2.50 -6.68
CA ASP A 365 -3.11 -3.62 -7.16
C ASP A 365 -2.02 -4.07 -6.14
N GLY A 366 -1.22 -3.16 -5.60
CA GLY A 366 -0.23 -3.48 -4.55
C GLY A 366 -0.89 -3.91 -3.23
N ALA A 367 -1.97 -3.25 -2.83
CA ALA A 367 -2.75 -3.64 -1.64
C ALA A 367 -3.27 -5.08 -1.70
N PHE A 368 -3.81 -5.50 -2.85
CA PHE A 368 -4.36 -6.83 -3.06
C PHE A 368 -3.28 -7.93 -2.97
N ARG A 369 -2.10 -7.67 -3.54
CA ARG A 369 -1.09 -8.71 -3.79
C ARG A 369 0.04 -8.74 -2.79
N ASP A 370 0.52 -7.57 -2.38
CA ASP A 370 1.64 -7.46 -1.46
C ASP A 370 1.13 -7.29 -0.03
N GLY A 371 0.14 -6.39 0.11
CA GLY A 371 -0.48 -6.06 1.38
C GLY A 371 -1.14 -7.28 1.99
N LEU A 372 -2.12 -7.83 1.28
CA LEU A 372 -2.95 -8.93 1.78
C LEU A 372 -2.56 -10.30 1.22
N GLN A 373 -1.77 -10.37 0.14
CA GLN A 373 -1.39 -11.61 -0.53
C GLN A 373 -2.60 -12.47 -0.91
N LEU A 374 -3.66 -11.83 -1.42
CA LEU A 374 -4.88 -12.53 -1.80
C LEU A 374 -4.66 -13.29 -3.11
N PRO A 375 -4.98 -14.60 -3.17
CA PRO A 375 -4.90 -15.37 -4.41
C PRO A 375 -6.05 -15.06 -5.38
N THR A 376 -7.15 -14.52 -4.87
CA THR A 376 -8.34 -14.12 -5.64
C THR A 376 -9.22 -13.20 -4.79
N ASN A 377 -10.28 -12.65 -5.38
CA ASN A 377 -11.25 -11.82 -4.67
C ASN A 377 -11.77 -12.57 -3.44
N SER A 378 -11.85 -11.88 -2.31
CA SER A 378 -12.05 -12.52 -1.00
C SER A 378 -12.95 -11.67 -0.14
N TRP A 379 -13.61 -12.31 0.80
CA TRP A 379 -14.11 -11.60 1.97
C TRP A 379 -12.91 -11.13 2.82
N VAL A 380 -13.04 -9.92 3.35
CA VAL A 380 -12.05 -9.25 4.20
C VAL A 380 -12.76 -8.63 5.40
N GLU A 381 -12.07 -8.52 6.54
CA GLU A 381 -12.49 -7.65 7.63
C GLU A 381 -11.92 -6.25 7.41
N VAL A 382 -12.75 -5.22 7.56
CA VAL A 382 -12.36 -3.82 7.31
C VAL A 382 -12.69 -2.98 8.53
N ASP A 383 -11.67 -2.32 9.10
CA ASP A 383 -11.83 -1.31 10.12
C ASP A 383 -11.69 0.08 9.52
N TYR A 384 -12.70 0.92 9.71
CA TYR A 384 -12.70 2.30 9.25
C TYR A 384 -12.07 3.19 10.32
N LEU A 385 -10.74 3.37 10.26
CA LEU A 385 -9.98 3.92 11.38
C LEU A 385 -10.42 5.32 11.80
N TRP A 386 -10.89 6.14 10.84
CA TRP A 386 -11.42 7.48 11.11
C TRP A 386 -12.74 7.53 11.88
N THR A 387 -13.42 6.38 12.04
CA THR A 387 -14.69 6.30 12.78
C THR A 387 -14.47 6.03 14.27
N GLY A 388 -13.25 5.68 14.67
CA GLY A 388 -12.83 5.61 16.05
C GLY A 388 -12.03 6.85 16.47
N GLU A 389 -11.68 6.91 17.75
CA GLU A 389 -10.81 7.96 18.27
C GLU A 389 -9.33 7.58 18.15
N TYR A 390 -8.51 8.50 17.62
CA TYR A 390 -7.05 8.37 17.65
C TYR A 390 -6.51 8.93 18.98
N ARG A 391 -6.00 8.06 19.85
CA ARG A 391 -5.33 8.47 21.10
C ARG A 391 -3.95 9.06 20.84
N ALA A 392 -3.22 8.40 19.95
CA ALA A 392 -1.91 8.78 19.49
C ALA A 392 -1.79 8.62 17.97
N ARG A 393 -2.49 9.50 17.24
CA ARG A 393 -2.45 9.53 15.77
C ARG A 393 -1.01 9.62 15.25
N ALA A 394 -0.71 8.78 14.27
CA ALA A 394 0.47 8.90 13.43
C ALA A 394 0.12 8.70 11.95
N GLU A 395 0.82 9.42 11.06
CA GLU A 395 0.77 9.22 9.61
C GLU A 395 2.00 8.43 9.16
N ILE A 396 1.80 7.34 8.42
CA ILE A 396 2.90 6.53 7.89
C ILE A 396 3.60 7.27 6.74
N ALA A 397 4.92 7.42 6.83
CA ALA A 397 5.74 8.09 5.83
C ALA A 397 6.89 7.18 5.37
N THR A 398 7.15 7.17 4.06
CA THR A 398 8.30 6.48 3.44
C THR A 398 9.04 7.46 2.54
N SER A 399 10.34 7.20 2.32
CA SER A 399 11.21 8.10 1.55
C SER A 399 10.79 8.18 0.08
N THR A 400 10.25 7.08 -0.44
CA THR A 400 9.75 6.97 -1.83
C THR A 400 8.38 7.60 -2.02
N ARG A 401 7.62 7.80 -0.93
CA ARG A 401 6.23 8.30 -0.94
C ARG A 401 5.24 7.42 -1.71
N SER A 402 5.62 6.17 -1.94
CA SER A 402 4.80 5.15 -2.63
C SER A 402 4.86 3.84 -1.87
N ASP A 403 6.07 3.45 -1.47
CA ASP A 403 6.32 2.12 -0.94
C ASP A 403 5.72 2.04 0.48
N PRO A 404 5.13 0.89 0.83
CA PRO A 404 4.59 0.68 2.16
C PRO A 404 5.69 0.30 3.16
N VAL A 405 5.41 0.50 4.44
CA VAL A 405 6.21 -0.02 5.55
C VAL A 405 5.78 -1.45 5.85
N ILE A 406 6.76 -2.33 6.08
CA ILE A 406 6.49 -3.70 6.52
C ILE A 406 5.93 -3.68 7.94
N VAL A 407 4.74 -4.24 8.12
CA VAL A 407 4.15 -4.49 9.44
C VAL A 407 4.62 -5.86 9.94
N ARG A 408 5.12 -5.91 11.18
CA ARG A 408 5.69 -7.11 11.80
C ARG A 408 4.93 -7.54 13.03
N GLY A 409 5.05 -8.84 13.37
CA GLY A 409 4.46 -9.45 14.56
C GLY A 409 5.04 -8.95 15.90
N GLY A 410 6.14 -8.21 15.85
CA GLY A 410 6.86 -7.66 17.01
C GLY A 410 7.89 -6.60 16.61
N PRO A 411 8.55 -5.95 17.60
CA PRO A 411 9.44 -4.83 17.37
C PRO A 411 10.85 -5.28 16.92
N GLY A 412 10.96 -5.90 15.75
CA GLY A 412 12.26 -6.39 15.25
C GLY A 412 12.15 -7.32 14.04
N LEU A 413 13.28 -7.63 13.43
CA LEU A 413 13.42 -8.46 12.23
C LEU A 413 13.24 -9.95 12.49
N GLU A 414 13.40 -10.40 13.73
CA GLU A 414 13.14 -11.79 14.12
C GLU A 414 11.64 -12.14 14.07
N PHE A 415 10.78 -11.12 14.01
CA PHE A 415 9.35 -11.30 13.90
C PHE A 415 8.89 -11.33 12.44
N ASP A 416 7.98 -12.24 12.16
CA ASP A 416 7.38 -12.41 10.84
C ASP A 416 6.70 -11.12 10.36
N SER A 417 6.72 -10.92 9.03
CA SER A 417 5.88 -9.90 8.41
C SER A 417 4.43 -10.35 8.44
N VAL A 418 3.56 -9.54 9.03
CA VAL A 418 2.10 -9.80 9.17
C VAL A 418 1.24 -8.84 8.34
N GLY A 419 1.86 -7.92 7.60
CA GLY A 419 1.12 -6.95 6.82
C GLY A 419 1.97 -5.86 6.20
N LEU A 420 1.30 -4.85 5.65
CA LEU A 420 1.89 -3.63 5.10
C LEU A 420 1.11 -2.39 5.57
N ALA A 421 1.80 -1.26 5.75
CA ALA A 421 1.18 0.02 6.02
C ALA A 421 1.56 1.01 4.92
N ALA A 422 0.58 1.47 4.14
CA ALA A 422 0.81 2.33 3.00
C ALA A 422 1.31 3.72 3.43
N HIS A 423 2.06 4.37 2.54
CA HIS A 423 2.35 5.79 2.68
C HIS A 423 1.05 6.61 2.86
N ALA A 424 1.10 7.61 3.72
CA ALA A 424 0.00 8.47 4.16
C ALA A 424 -1.10 7.78 4.98
N ALA A 425 -1.01 6.47 5.26
CA ALA A 425 -1.98 5.79 6.11
C ALA A 425 -1.97 6.39 7.54
N ASN A 426 -3.15 6.77 8.03
CA ASN A 426 -3.33 7.29 9.38
C ASN A 426 -3.73 6.19 10.35
N VAL A 427 -2.88 5.95 11.34
CA VAL A 427 -3.01 4.89 12.33
C VAL A 427 -3.05 5.46 13.74
N ASP A 428 -3.64 4.70 14.67
CA ASP A 428 -3.47 4.96 16.09
C ASP A 428 -2.26 4.19 16.63
N VAL A 429 -1.43 4.82 17.44
CA VAL A 429 -0.32 4.14 18.12
C VAL A 429 -0.80 3.71 19.51
N GLU A 430 -1.02 2.41 19.68
CA GLU A 430 -1.44 1.83 20.96
C GLU A 430 -0.35 1.99 22.02
N CYS A 431 0.90 1.73 21.65
CA CYS A 431 2.05 1.86 22.52
C CYS A 431 3.38 1.86 21.75
N ARG A 432 4.46 2.25 22.44
CA ARG A 432 5.85 2.24 21.96
C ARG A 432 6.62 1.06 22.57
N ALA A 433 7.53 0.48 21.82
CA ALA A 433 8.43 -0.56 22.28
C ALA A 433 9.85 -0.32 21.78
N ASP A 434 10.85 -0.78 22.51
CA ASP A 434 12.22 -0.89 22.01
C ASP A 434 12.36 -2.11 21.11
N GLY A 435 13.10 -1.95 20.01
CA GLY A 435 13.33 -3.00 19.03
C GLY A 435 14.62 -2.81 18.24
N ASP A 436 14.65 -3.37 17.03
CA ASP A 436 15.76 -3.16 16.10
C ASP A 436 15.84 -1.70 15.64
N SER A 437 17.06 -1.22 15.43
CA SER A 437 17.31 0.10 14.84
C SER A 437 16.80 0.14 13.41
N ALA A 438 16.07 1.18 13.05
CA ALA A 438 15.60 1.42 11.70
C ALA A 438 16.01 2.83 11.25
N THR A 439 16.28 2.98 9.95
CA THR A 439 16.46 4.27 9.31
C THR A 439 15.34 4.48 8.29
N GLY A 440 14.67 5.62 8.42
CA GLY A 440 13.58 6.04 7.55
C GLY A 440 13.47 7.57 7.47
N PRO A 441 12.34 8.11 6.99
CA PRO A 441 12.16 9.55 6.74
C PRO A 441 12.40 10.46 7.95
N PHE A 442 12.20 9.96 9.17
CA PHE A 442 12.39 10.73 10.40
C PHE A 442 13.71 10.43 11.13
N GLY A 443 14.71 9.94 10.39
CA GLY A 443 16.05 9.67 10.89
C GLY A 443 16.25 8.21 11.27
N THR A 444 17.10 7.98 12.26
CA THR A 444 17.46 6.64 12.74
C THR A 444 17.06 6.48 14.19
N GLY A 445 16.43 5.34 14.51
CA GLY A 445 15.92 5.08 15.86
C GLY A 445 15.44 3.64 16.00
N ALA A 446 15.37 3.18 17.25
CA ALA A 446 15.02 1.81 17.60
C ALA A 446 13.67 1.68 18.31
N THR A 447 12.88 2.76 18.31
CA THR A 447 11.52 2.73 18.82
C THR A 447 10.61 2.16 17.73
N TRP A 448 9.74 1.25 18.13
CA TRP A 448 8.68 0.66 17.31
C TRP A 448 7.32 1.05 17.87
N TYR A 449 6.38 1.31 16.99
CA TYR A 449 4.99 1.59 17.31
C TYR A 449 4.14 0.36 17.09
N ARG A 450 3.36 -0.01 18.10
CA ARG A 450 2.26 -0.94 17.94
C ARG A 450 1.05 -0.18 17.38
N ILE A 451 0.66 -0.48 16.15
CA ILE A 451 -0.40 0.23 15.39
C ILE A 451 -1.70 -0.59 15.26
N GLY A 452 -1.79 -1.65 16.05
CA GLY A 452 -2.87 -2.63 16.08
C GLY A 452 -2.42 -3.87 16.85
N GLU A 453 -3.36 -4.78 17.10
CA GLU A 453 -3.05 -6.03 17.78
C GLU A 453 -1.97 -6.85 17.05
N GLY A 454 -0.80 -7.00 17.66
CA GLY A 454 0.33 -7.73 17.07
C GLY A 454 0.98 -7.05 15.86
N HIS A 455 0.65 -5.78 15.57
CA HIS A 455 1.15 -5.06 14.40
C HIS A 455 2.14 -3.98 14.79
N TYR A 456 3.41 -4.14 14.40
CA TYR A 456 4.49 -3.22 14.74
C TYR A 456 5.12 -2.62 13.48
N VAL A 457 5.41 -1.33 13.54
CA VAL A 457 6.21 -0.59 12.54
C VAL A 457 7.29 0.23 13.25
N PRO A 458 8.46 0.49 12.62
CA PRO A 458 9.45 1.37 13.23
C PRO A 458 8.94 2.81 13.28
N ALA A 459 9.11 3.48 14.43
CA ALA A 459 8.62 4.84 14.66
C ALA A 459 9.22 5.88 13.70
N VAL A 460 10.40 5.60 13.14
CA VAL A 460 11.07 6.47 12.14
C VAL A 460 10.33 6.55 10.80
N PHE A 461 9.30 5.74 10.59
CA PHE A 461 8.38 5.80 9.45
C PHE A 461 7.03 6.40 9.80
N ALA A 462 6.90 7.12 10.92
CA ALA A 462 5.63 7.63 11.40
C ALA A 462 5.74 9.11 11.84
N ASP A 463 4.98 9.99 11.22
CA ASP A 463 4.81 11.37 11.65
C ASP A 463 3.73 11.43 12.75
N GLY A 464 4.16 11.62 13.99
CA GLY A 464 3.28 11.59 15.17
C GLY A 464 3.45 10.33 16.02
N GLY A 465 2.44 10.01 16.84
CA GLY A 465 2.43 8.83 17.72
C GLY A 465 3.37 8.86 18.93
N ALA A 466 4.31 9.81 18.99
CA ALA A 466 5.34 9.89 20.01
C ALA A 466 4.83 10.14 21.44
N GLN A 467 3.53 10.42 21.64
CA GLN A 467 2.86 10.56 22.93
C GLN A 467 2.25 9.26 23.47
N ALA A 468 2.21 8.19 22.66
CA ALA A 468 1.66 6.89 23.07
C ALA A 468 2.37 6.35 24.34
N PRO A 469 1.72 5.54 25.18
CA PRO A 469 2.40 4.94 26.33
C PRO A 469 3.47 3.93 25.89
N GLU A 470 4.34 3.49 26.80
CA GLU A 470 5.19 2.31 26.57
C GLU A 470 4.33 1.03 26.59
N CYS A 471 4.68 0.03 25.79
CA CYS A 471 3.98 -1.25 25.77
C CYS A 471 4.21 -1.96 27.10
N GLU A 472 3.14 -2.50 27.70
CA GLU A 472 3.28 -3.28 28.93
C GLU A 472 4.14 -4.53 28.68
N PRO A 473 5.16 -4.79 29.50
CA PRO A 473 5.97 -5.99 29.35
C PRO A 473 5.16 -7.22 29.77
N GLY A 474 4.55 -7.94 28.81
CA GLY A 474 3.92 -9.23 29.13
C GLY A 474 2.72 -9.73 28.31
N THR A 475 2.40 -9.21 27.13
CA THR A 475 1.27 -9.72 26.31
C THR A 475 1.64 -10.13 24.90
N ALA A 476 2.91 -10.44 24.63
CA ALA A 476 3.22 -11.42 23.58
C ALA A 476 2.90 -12.80 24.18
N LEU A 477 1.69 -13.30 23.93
CA LEU A 477 1.39 -14.69 24.23
C LEU A 477 2.44 -15.55 23.50
N PRO A 478 3.17 -16.44 24.19
CA PRO A 478 3.94 -17.46 23.49
C PRO A 478 2.92 -18.31 22.72
N ARG A 479 3.05 -18.37 21.39
CA ARG A 479 2.31 -19.36 20.60
C ARG A 479 2.85 -20.76 20.94
N PRO A 480 1.99 -21.80 20.94
CA PRO A 480 2.34 -23.17 21.32
C PRO A 480 3.39 -23.81 20.42
#